data_AF-A0A8B7DW38-F1
#
_entry.id   AF-A0A8B7DW38-F1
#
_cell.length_a   1.000
_cell.length_b   1.000
_cell.length_c   1.000
_cell.angle_alpha   90.00
_cell.angle_beta   90.00
_cell.angle_gamma   90.00
#
_symmetry.space_group_name_H-M   'P 1'
#
loop_
_entity.id
_entity.type
_entity.pdbx_description
1 polymer ?
#
loop_
_entity_poly.entity_id
_entity_poly.type
_entity_poly.pdbx_seq_one_letter_code
_entity_poly.pdbx_strand_id
1 'polypeptide(L)'
;MDCIIDDNLYEFEENIKLDESNNGNDKLYESDNVLNIFEGVNNSVEVVYRWFLYPIDALRIRIFPLVLGPNKHMCLRIELFGCFSNALEEIGMESQIISNSQITLSQASSADKTQASSADKTQARMYNGSGDFYSSHDKELYIEINLIHIMSISGVAVKGSDNNRLDIVQRYLVYLGTQDNVDMELVGEYPGNTELGYSPVLSILNTTKVGSHIKIVRKATSKEKEDKSYMAVEIFGKRLTCGDVFIPALAEMSSTVNFTIMDAYIDSPFTWCALSNDTKPYIIIELNQVSAISGINVQGDSNNDSWVTTYRISYGLVKNKMKDDK
;
A
#
# COMPACT_ATOMS: atom_id res chain seq x y z
N MET A 1 28.32 -1.05 4.20
CA MET A 1 27.94 -2.39 3.74
C MET A 1 26.89 -2.16 2.69
N ASP A 2 27.32 -2.29 1.44
CA ASP A 2 26.54 -1.96 0.27
C ASP A 2 25.31 -2.86 0.17
N CYS A 3 24.15 -2.27 -0.08
CA CYS A 3 22.95 -3.01 -0.43
C CYS A 3 23.20 -3.70 -1.78
N ILE A 4 23.43 -5.02 -1.73
CA ILE A 4 23.40 -5.87 -2.91
C ILE A 4 21.95 -5.90 -3.38
N ILE A 5 21.67 -5.12 -4.43
CA ILE A 5 20.48 -5.29 -5.25
C ILE A 5 20.80 -6.51 -6.13
N ASP A 6 20.00 -7.56 -6.00
CA ASP A 6 20.14 -8.77 -6.79
C ASP A 6 19.77 -8.46 -8.26
N ASP A 7 20.79 -8.18 -9.07
CA ASP A 7 20.75 -7.88 -10.51
C ASP A 7 20.47 -9.13 -11.36
N ASN A 8 19.40 -9.88 -11.05
CA ASN A 8 18.90 -10.90 -11.97
C ASN A 8 18.08 -10.24 -13.09
N LEU A 9 18.85 -9.67 -14.03
CA LEU A 9 18.51 -9.31 -15.40
C LEU A 9 17.77 -10.46 -16.10
N TYR A 10 16.45 -10.35 -16.24
CA TYR A 10 15.71 -11.05 -17.29
C TYR A 10 15.45 -10.07 -18.44
N GLU A 11 16.25 -10.21 -19.48
CA GLU A 11 16.16 -9.60 -20.80
C GLU A 11 15.06 -10.32 -21.60
N PHE A 12 14.11 -9.63 -22.24
CA PHE A 12 13.27 -10.26 -23.27
C PHE A 12 12.84 -9.27 -24.37
N GLU A 13 13.11 -9.71 -25.60
CA GLU A 13 12.93 -9.02 -26.89
C GLU A 13 11.48 -9.00 -27.40
N GLU A 14 11.25 -8.01 -28.25
CA GLU A 14 10.09 -7.75 -29.08
C GLU A 14 9.77 -8.90 -30.04
N ASN A 15 8.61 -9.56 -29.90
CA ASN A 15 8.08 -10.46 -30.92
C ASN A 15 6.55 -10.39 -30.96
N ILE A 16 6.00 -9.36 -31.62
CA ILE A 16 4.63 -9.40 -32.14
C ILE A 16 4.73 -9.79 -33.62
N LYS A 17 4.53 -11.08 -33.92
CA LYS A 17 4.11 -11.50 -35.27
C LYS A 17 2.58 -11.40 -35.33
N LEU A 18 2.08 -10.46 -36.12
CA LEU A 18 0.72 -10.50 -36.61
C LEU A 18 0.70 -11.54 -37.73
N ASP A 19 -0.04 -12.64 -37.55
CA ASP A 19 -0.24 -13.62 -38.62
C ASP A 19 -1.48 -13.23 -39.43
N GLU A 20 -1.25 -12.93 -40.71
CA GLU A 20 -2.30 -12.81 -41.70
C GLU A 20 -2.68 -14.21 -42.20
N SER A 21 -3.89 -14.63 -41.82
CA SER A 21 -4.76 -15.58 -42.51
C SER A 21 -4.62 -17.09 -42.24
N ASN A 22 -5.82 -17.64 -41.95
CA ASN A 22 -6.39 -18.92 -42.36
C ASN A 22 -6.25 -20.18 -41.48
N ASN A 23 -7.45 -20.68 -41.16
CA ASN A 23 -7.86 -22.04 -40.87
C ASN A 23 -7.45 -22.69 -39.54
N GLY A 24 -8.49 -22.89 -38.72
CA GLY A 24 -8.81 -24.21 -38.17
C GLY A 24 -7.91 -24.72 -37.06
N ASN A 25 -8.41 -24.59 -35.83
CA ASN A 25 -8.10 -25.39 -34.65
C ASN A 25 -6.60 -25.56 -34.33
N ASP A 26 -6.13 -24.79 -33.35
CA ASP A 26 -5.39 -25.40 -32.25
C ASP A 26 -5.41 -24.52 -30.99
N LYS A 27 -5.57 -25.20 -29.85
CA LYS A 27 -5.67 -24.61 -28.51
C LYS A 27 -4.35 -23.92 -28.14
N LEU A 28 -4.43 -22.63 -27.82
CA LEU A 28 -3.36 -21.92 -27.11
C LEU A 28 -3.28 -22.44 -25.68
N TYR A 29 -2.15 -23.06 -25.33
CA TYR A 29 -1.80 -23.36 -23.96
C TYR A 29 -1.35 -22.07 -23.26
N GLU A 30 -2.22 -21.65 -22.37
CA GLU A 30 -2.17 -20.51 -21.47
C GLU A 30 -1.11 -20.78 -20.38
N SER A 31 -0.05 -19.96 -20.35
CA SER A 31 0.90 -19.94 -19.23
C SER A 31 0.73 -18.63 -18.46
N ASP A 32 -0.20 -18.62 -17.51
CA ASP A 32 -0.32 -17.75 -16.31
C ASP A 32 0.08 -16.27 -16.42
N ASN A 33 -0.07 -15.62 -17.58
CA ASN A 33 0.00 -14.16 -17.77
C ASN A 33 -1.45 -13.68 -17.92
N VAL A 34 -2.10 -13.30 -16.81
CA VAL A 34 -3.41 -12.63 -16.90
C VAL A 34 -3.20 -11.38 -17.77
N LEU A 35 -4.15 -11.05 -18.63
CA LEU A 35 -4.21 -9.74 -19.26
C LEU A 35 -5.23 -9.00 -18.40
N ASN A 36 -4.82 -8.01 -17.62
CA ASN A 36 -5.75 -7.17 -16.85
C ASN A 36 -6.59 -6.29 -17.79
N ILE A 37 -7.59 -6.90 -18.40
CA ILE A 37 -8.63 -6.25 -19.18
C ILE A 37 -9.69 -5.78 -18.20
N PHE A 38 -9.90 -4.47 -18.17
CA PHE A 38 -10.91 -3.83 -17.35
C PHE A 38 -12.10 -3.43 -18.22
N GLU A 39 -13.30 -3.68 -17.69
CA GLU A 39 -14.51 -3.12 -18.28
C GLU A 39 -14.50 -1.60 -18.13
N GLY A 40 -14.72 -0.89 -19.23
CA GLY A 40 -14.89 0.56 -19.30
C GLY A 40 -16.33 0.97 -19.04
N VAL A 41 -16.81 1.95 -19.80
CA VAL A 41 -18.18 2.48 -19.68
C VAL A 41 -19.10 1.94 -20.77
N ASN A 42 -20.41 1.94 -20.51
CA ASN A 42 -21.44 1.50 -21.46
C ASN A 42 -22.17 2.69 -22.12
N ASN A 43 -21.86 3.93 -21.73
CA ASN A 43 -22.39 5.16 -22.31
C ASN A 43 -21.41 6.33 -22.10
N SER A 44 -21.75 7.49 -22.66
CA SER A 44 -20.96 8.73 -22.68
C SER A 44 -20.88 9.49 -21.34
N VAL A 45 -21.83 9.27 -20.42
CA VAL A 45 -22.04 10.13 -19.25
C VAL A 45 -21.75 9.44 -17.92
N GLU A 46 -21.95 8.12 -17.81
CA GLU A 46 -21.70 7.41 -16.56
C GLU A 46 -20.21 7.34 -16.23
N VAL A 47 -19.91 7.58 -14.96
CA VAL A 47 -18.56 7.40 -14.40
C VAL A 47 -18.50 6.01 -13.78
N VAL A 48 -17.54 5.22 -14.24
CA VAL A 48 -17.32 3.87 -13.75
C VAL A 48 -16.05 3.83 -12.92
N TYR A 49 -16.17 3.36 -11.68
CA TYR A 49 -15.05 3.19 -10.76
C TYR A 49 -14.50 1.76 -10.84
N ARG A 50 -13.18 1.64 -10.90
CA ARG A 50 -12.45 0.38 -10.85
C ARG A 50 -11.38 0.45 -9.77
N TRP A 51 -11.66 -0.18 -8.63
CA TRP A 51 -10.70 -0.37 -7.57
C TRP A 51 -9.85 -1.60 -7.87
N PHE A 52 -8.53 -1.49 -7.73
CA PHE A 52 -7.63 -2.62 -7.86
C PHE A 52 -7.65 -3.41 -6.55
N LEU A 53 -7.76 -4.73 -6.66
CA LEU A 53 -7.73 -5.62 -5.49
C LEU A 53 -6.40 -5.48 -4.73
N TYR A 54 -5.32 -5.29 -5.49
CA TYR A 54 -4.00 -4.95 -4.98
C TYR A 54 -3.53 -3.65 -5.65
N PRO A 55 -3.05 -2.67 -4.87
CA PRO A 55 -2.52 -1.44 -5.42
C PRO A 55 -1.32 -1.70 -6.31
N ILE A 56 -1.21 -0.89 -7.35
CA ILE A 56 -0.15 -0.92 -8.34
C ILE A 56 0.89 0.12 -7.94
N ASP A 57 2.08 -0.32 -7.51
CA ASP A 57 3.21 0.60 -7.26
C ASP A 57 3.81 1.01 -8.61
N ALA A 58 3.64 2.27 -8.99
CA ALA A 58 4.06 2.79 -10.29
C ALA A 58 4.57 4.23 -10.24
N LEU A 59 5.51 4.54 -11.12
CA LEU A 59 5.92 5.91 -11.48
C LEU A 59 5.27 6.34 -12.81
N ARG A 60 4.97 5.38 -13.67
CA ARG A 60 4.33 5.57 -14.97
C ARG A 60 3.23 4.53 -15.15
N ILE A 61 2.08 4.96 -15.64
CA ILE A 61 0.96 4.09 -15.99
C ILE A 61 0.52 4.40 -17.41
N ARG A 62 0.18 3.37 -18.18
CA ARG A 62 -0.31 3.49 -19.54
C ARG A 62 -1.59 2.71 -19.71
N ILE A 63 -2.58 3.41 -20.22
CA ILE A 63 -3.92 2.91 -20.48
C ILE A 63 -4.05 2.73 -21.98
N PHE A 64 -4.46 1.54 -22.39
CA PHE A 64 -4.76 1.22 -23.78
C PHE A 64 -6.26 0.97 -23.92
N PRO A 65 -7.00 1.88 -24.56
CA PRO A 65 -8.33 1.58 -25.06
C PRO A 65 -8.31 0.35 -25.97
N LEU A 66 -9.26 -0.58 -25.80
CA LEU A 66 -9.33 -1.80 -26.60
C LEU A 66 -10.59 -1.85 -27.46
N VAL A 67 -11.77 -1.68 -26.87
CA VAL A 67 -13.04 -1.82 -27.59
C VAL A 67 -13.83 -0.51 -27.57
N LEU A 68 -14.32 -0.14 -28.75
CA LEU A 68 -15.05 1.09 -29.05
C LEU A 68 -16.54 1.00 -28.66
N GLY A 69 -17.12 2.14 -28.31
CA GLY A 69 -18.56 2.37 -28.33
C GLY A 69 -19.15 2.46 -29.76
N PRO A 70 -20.48 2.57 -29.89
CA PRO A 70 -21.22 2.52 -31.15
C PRO A 70 -20.78 3.53 -32.22
N ASN A 71 -20.31 4.72 -31.82
CA ASN A 71 -19.88 5.78 -32.73
C ASN A 71 -18.44 5.63 -33.25
N LYS A 72 -17.77 4.49 -32.97
CA LYS A 72 -16.46 4.12 -33.51
C LYS A 72 -15.36 5.18 -33.29
N HIS A 73 -15.40 5.87 -32.14
CA HIS A 73 -14.36 6.79 -31.70
C HIS A 73 -13.98 6.48 -30.25
N MET A 74 -12.68 6.29 -29.96
CA MET A 74 -12.23 5.96 -28.60
C MET A 74 -12.03 7.25 -27.84
N CYS A 75 -12.96 7.56 -26.94
CA CYS A 75 -12.88 8.74 -26.09
C CYS A 75 -12.86 8.33 -24.61
N LEU A 76 -11.99 8.97 -23.83
CA LEU A 76 -11.79 8.69 -22.42
C LEU A 76 -11.58 9.97 -21.61
N ARG A 77 -12.30 10.05 -20.49
CA ARG A 77 -11.90 10.78 -19.30
C ARG A 77 -11.57 9.79 -18.19
N ILE A 78 -10.54 10.10 -17.42
CA ILE A 78 -9.96 9.24 -16.41
C ILE A 78 -9.47 10.04 -15.21
N GLU A 79 -9.43 9.40 -14.06
CA GLU A 79 -8.82 9.90 -12.84
C GLU A 79 -8.22 8.72 -12.09
N LEU A 80 -7.01 8.90 -11.57
CA LEU A 80 -6.30 7.87 -10.81
C LEU A 80 -6.41 8.16 -9.32
N PHE A 81 -6.63 7.12 -8.53
CA PHE A 81 -6.69 7.17 -7.07
C PHE A 81 -5.53 6.40 -6.47
N GLY A 82 -4.97 6.91 -5.38
CA GLY A 82 -3.92 6.23 -4.62
C GLY A 82 -3.25 7.13 -3.59
N CYS A 83 -1.98 6.85 -3.30
CA CYS A 83 -1.15 7.60 -2.38
C CYS A 83 0.34 7.41 -2.72
N PHE A 84 1.20 8.23 -2.15
CA PHE A 84 2.64 8.07 -2.33
C PHE A 84 3.15 6.78 -1.65
N SER A 85 4.04 6.05 -2.33
CA SER A 85 4.59 4.80 -1.77
C SER A 85 5.78 5.12 -0.87
N ASN A 86 5.50 5.66 0.31
CA ASN A 86 6.52 5.85 1.35
C ASN A 86 6.65 4.57 2.17
N ALA A 87 7.80 3.91 2.06
CA ALA A 87 8.02 2.66 2.78
C ALA A 87 7.99 2.87 4.30
N LEU A 88 8.46 4.00 4.83
CA LEU A 88 8.48 4.29 6.28
C LEU A 88 7.54 5.45 6.64
N GLU A 89 6.28 5.35 6.23
CA GLU A 89 5.24 6.27 6.68
C GLU A 89 4.72 5.88 8.06
N GLU A 90 4.72 6.82 8.99
CA GLU A 90 4.13 6.66 10.33
C GLU A 90 2.61 6.59 10.21
N ILE A 91 2.02 5.48 10.65
CA ILE A 91 0.57 5.26 10.49
C ILE A 91 -0.25 5.83 11.66
N GLY A 92 0.42 6.37 12.69
CA GLY A 92 -0.17 7.33 13.60
C GLY A 92 -0.30 6.90 15.05
N MET A 93 0.70 6.21 15.60
CA MET A 93 0.81 6.09 17.06
C MET A 93 1.17 7.43 17.69
N GLU A 94 2.11 8.19 17.14
CA GLU A 94 2.44 9.54 17.60
C GLU A 94 1.33 10.55 17.31
N SER A 95 0.89 10.61 16.05
CA SER A 95 -0.10 11.58 15.58
C SER A 95 -1.52 11.36 16.15
N GLN A 96 -1.73 10.25 16.85
CA GLN A 96 -3.02 9.83 17.43
C GLN A 96 -4.13 9.55 16.40
N ILE A 97 -3.77 9.41 15.12
CA ILE A 97 -4.68 8.88 14.10
C ILE A 97 -5.15 7.47 14.50
N ILE A 98 -4.23 6.65 15.02
CA ILE A 98 -4.61 5.42 15.74
C ILE A 98 -5.13 5.87 17.10
N SER A 99 -6.43 5.71 17.32
CA SER A 99 -7.12 6.11 18.55
C SER A 99 -6.90 5.11 19.70
N ASN A 100 -7.13 5.53 20.94
CA ASN A 100 -6.99 4.65 22.11
C ASN A 100 -7.98 3.46 22.09
N SER A 101 -9.11 3.55 21.38
CA SER A 101 -10.03 2.39 21.26
C SER A 101 -9.45 1.26 20.41
N GLN A 102 -8.50 1.56 19.52
CA GLN A 102 -7.84 0.60 18.64
C GLN A 102 -6.68 -0.16 19.31
N ILE A 103 -6.19 0.29 20.46
CA ILE A 103 -5.03 -0.29 21.13
C ILE A 103 -5.50 -1.26 22.23
N THR A 104 -4.96 -2.46 22.28
CA THR A 104 -5.17 -3.45 23.32
C THR A 104 -3.83 -3.77 23.96
N LEU A 105 -3.77 -3.76 25.29
CA LEU A 105 -2.56 -4.03 26.06
C LEU A 105 -2.73 -5.32 26.85
N SER A 106 -1.64 -6.07 27.05
CA SER A 106 -1.58 -7.13 28.06
C SER A 106 -2.02 -6.57 29.43
N GLN A 107 -2.95 -7.24 30.11
CA GLN A 107 -3.58 -6.76 31.35
C GLN A 107 -2.61 -6.09 32.35
N ALA A 108 -2.98 -4.89 32.82
CA ALA A 108 -2.31 -4.19 33.89
C ALA A 108 -2.48 -4.95 35.22
N SER A 109 -1.38 -5.42 35.80
CA SER A 109 -1.39 -5.92 37.17
C SER A 109 -1.18 -4.74 38.13
N SER A 110 -2.20 -3.98 38.49
CA SER A 110 -1.99 -2.97 39.54
C SER A 110 -1.80 -3.68 40.89
N ALA A 111 -0.68 -3.39 41.57
CA ALA A 111 -0.50 -3.74 42.98
C ALA A 111 -1.43 -2.90 43.90
N ASP A 112 -2.02 -1.83 43.35
CA ASP A 112 -2.99 -0.98 44.02
C ASP A 112 -4.34 -1.01 43.27
N LYS A 113 -5.34 -1.63 43.90
CA LYS A 113 -6.68 -1.84 43.31
C LYS A 113 -7.48 -0.54 43.15
N THR A 114 -6.96 0.59 43.61
CA THR A 114 -7.62 1.90 43.53
C THR A 114 -7.21 2.72 42.29
N GLN A 115 -6.17 2.30 41.55
CA GLN A 115 -5.79 2.85 40.24
C GLN A 115 -5.84 1.79 39.11
N ALA A 116 -6.54 0.68 39.34
CA ALA A 116 -6.65 -0.45 38.40
C ALA A 116 -7.50 -0.18 37.15
N SER A 117 -7.97 1.05 36.93
CA SER A 117 -8.77 1.40 35.76
C SER A 117 -7.87 1.82 34.62
N SER A 118 -7.61 0.88 33.70
CA SER A 118 -6.83 0.99 32.47
C SER A 118 -5.36 1.36 32.66
N ALA A 119 -4.44 0.46 32.29
CA ALA A 119 -3.16 0.95 31.76
C ALA A 119 -3.52 2.02 30.71
N ASP A 120 -3.10 3.25 30.96
CA ASP A 120 -3.40 4.35 30.05
C ASP A 120 -2.76 4.01 28.70
N LYS A 121 -3.59 3.76 27.69
CA LYS A 121 -3.12 3.29 26.38
C LYS A 121 -2.21 4.31 25.70
N THR A 122 -2.22 5.56 26.17
CA THR A 122 -1.27 6.59 25.77
C THR A 122 0.17 6.17 26.06
N GLN A 123 0.41 5.35 27.09
CA GLN A 123 1.74 4.90 27.51
C GLN A 123 2.43 4.03 26.45
N ALA A 124 1.67 3.42 25.54
CA ALA A 124 2.18 2.59 24.46
C ALA A 124 2.72 3.38 23.24
N ARG A 125 2.64 4.72 23.24
CA ARG A 125 2.99 5.56 22.08
C ARG A 125 4.43 6.07 22.18
N MET A 126 5.19 6.00 21.07
CA MET A 126 6.63 6.31 21.02
C MET A 126 7.05 7.69 21.59
N TYR A 127 6.24 8.74 21.44
CA TYR A 127 6.62 10.09 21.89
C TYR A 127 5.68 10.73 22.91
N ASN A 128 4.49 10.15 23.09
CA ASN A 128 3.50 10.64 24.04
C ASN A 128 3.32 9.71 25.25
N GLY A 129 3.88 8.50 25.18
CA GLY A 129 3.83 7.51 26.24
C GLY A 129 5.16 7.36 26.95
N SER A 130 5.11 7.18 28.27
CA SER A 130 6.30 6.89 29.09
C SER A 130 6.76 5.43 28.99
N GLY A 131 6.10 4.60 28.15
CA GLY A 131 6.33 3.16 28.06
C GLY A 131 5.80 2.36 29.26
N ASP A 132 5.18 3.04 30.23
CA ASP A 132 4.78 2.50 31.54
C ASP A 132 3.36 1.94 31.53
N PHE A 133 3.20 0.78 30.91
CA PHE A 133 2.03 -0.08 31.16
C PHE A 133 2.50 -1.42 31.74
N TYR A 134 2.46 -1.50 33.06
CA TYR A 134 3.04 -2.59 33.83
C TYR A 134 2.33 -3.94 33.65
N SER A 135 3.09 -4.98 33.27
CA SER A 135 2.72 -6.39 33.41
C SER A 135 3.57 -7.05 34.51
N SER A 136 2.94 -7.68 35.50
CA SER A 136 3.63 -8.40 36.57
C SER A 136 4.31 -9.64 36.01
N HIS A 137 5.62 -9.74 36.21
CA HIS A 137 6.55 -10.88 36.43
C HIS A 137 6.31 -12.23 35.70
N ASP A 138 5.07 -12.65 35.47
CA ASP A 138 4.69 -13.93 34.85
C ASP A 138 3.80 -13.78 33.59
N LYS A 139 3.47 -12.55 33.16
CA LYS A 139 2.60 -12.33 32.01
C LYS A 139 3.35 -11.68 30.84
N GLU A 140 3.15 -12.26 29.66
CA GLU A 140 3.61 -11.75 28.37
C GLU A 140 3.13 -10.30 28.17
N LEU A 141 4.07 -9.36 28.03
CA LEU A 141 3.76 -7.96 27.74
C LEU A 141 3.54 -7.80 26.23
N TYR A 142 2.35 -7.34 25.84
CA TYR A 142 2.04 -7.10 24.43
C TYR A 142 1.24 -5.81 24.20
N ILE A 143 1.41 -5.28 22.99
CA ILE A 143 0.58 -4.23 22.39
C ILE A 143 -0.03 -4.83 21.13
N GLU A 144 -1.34 -4.91 21.08
CA GLU A 144 -2.09 -5.25 19.87
C GLU A 144 -2.83 -4.02 19.37
N ILE A 145 -2.78 -3.77 18.07
CA ILE A 145 -3.37 -2.59 17.46
C ILE A 145 -4.30 -3.04 16.33
N ASN A 146 -5.57 -2.65 16.42
CA ASN A 146 -6.53 -2.74 15.34
C ASN A 146 -6.29 -1.58 14.35
N LEU A 147 -5.76 -1.90 13.19
CA LEU A 147 -5.39 -0.95 12.14
C LEU A 147 -6.60 -0.50 11.31
N ILE A 148 -7.80 -1.06 11.56
CA ILE A 148 -9.07 -0.87 10.85
C ILE A 148 -9.04 -1.35 9.39
N HIS A 149 -7.99 -1.00 8.65
CA HIS A 149 -7.74 -1.39 7.27
C HIS A 149 -6.66 -2.47 7.20
N ILE A 150 -6.63 -3.21 6.09
CA ILE A 150 -5.52 -4.12 5.80
C ILE A 150 -4.31 -3.28 5.37
N MET A 151 -3.23 -3.39 6.13
CA MET A 151 -2.00 -2.63 5.98
C MET A 151 -0.84 -3.56 5.59
N SER A 152 0.09 -3.01 4.83
CA SER A 152 1.44 -3.55 4.67
C SER A 152 2.35 -2.84 5.66
N ILE A 153 2.88 -3.56 6.64
CA ILE A 153 3.76 -2.99 7.68
C ILE A 153 5.22 -3.20 7.28
N SER A 154 5.96 -2.10 7.24
CA SER A 154 7.35 -2.04 6.79
C SER A 154 8.34 -1.87 7.95
N GLY A 155 7.87 -1.40 9.09
CA GLY A 155 8.72 -1.14 10.24
C GLY A 155 7.97 -1.02 11.54
N VAL A 156 8.67 -1.31 12.63
CA VAL A 156 8.22 -1.07 14.00
C VAL A 156 9.39 -0.46 14.74
N ALA A 157 9.19 0.73 15.29
CA ALA A 157 10.10 1.29 16.26
C ALA A 157 9.62 0.96 17.67
N VAL A 158 10.55 0.61 18.56
CA VAL A 158 10.27 0.35 19.97
C VAL A 158 11.16 1.21 20.87
N LYS A 159 10.67 1.53 22.06
CA LYS A 159 11.47 2.09 23.16
C LYS A 159 11.04 1.51 24.51
N GLY A 160 11.91 1.66 25.50
CA GLY A 160 11.66 1.37 26.91
C GLY A 160 10.93 2.48 27.67
N SER A 161 11.09 2.52 29.00
CA SER A 161 10.49 3.56 29.84
C SER A 161 11.22 4.90 29.70
N ASP A 162 10.48 6.02 29.67
CA ASP A 162 11.06 7.38 29.76
C ASP A 162 11.52 7.76 31.18
N ASN A 163 11.06 7.03 32.19
CA ASN A 163 11.32 7.38 33.60
C ASN A 163 12.59 6.72 34.15
N ASN A 164 12.98 5.57 33.60
CA ASN A 164 14.11 4.79 34.10
C ASN A 164 14.91 4.18 32.94
N ARG A 165 16.20 4.50 32.88
CA ARG A 165 17.10 4.09 31.78
C ARG A 165 17.44 2.60 31.77
N LEU A 166 17.12 1.87 32.84
CA LEU A 166 17.31 0.41 32.93
C LEU A 166 16.16 -0.36 32.28
N ASP A 167 15.01 0.29 32.15
CA ASP A 167 13.75 -0.34 31.75
C ASP A 167 13.63 -0.38 30.22
N ILE A 168 14.43 -1.23 29.59
CA ILE A 168 14.59 -1.32 28.14
C ILE A 168 13.87 -2.53 27.51
N VAL A 169 13.51 -2.42 26.24
CA VAL A 169 13.02 -3.54 25.41
C VAL A 169 14.22 -4.12 24.68
N GLN A 170 14.75 -5.27 25.09
CA GLN A 170 15.93 -5.85 24.43
C GLN A 170 15.56 -6.63 23.15
N ARG A 171 14.43 -7.34 23.18
CA ARG A 171 13.92 -8.14 22.06
C ARG A 171 12.40 -8.17 22.08
N TYR A 172 11.82 -8.29 20.91
CA TYR A 172 10.38 -8.40 20.74
C TYR A 172 10.02 -9.24 19.53
N LEU A 173 8.81 -9.80 19.55
CA LEU A 173 8.20 -10.52 18.44
C LEU A 173 7.17 -9.60 17.79
N VAL A 174 7.09 -9.64 16.46
CA VAL A 174 6.04 -8.96 15.70
C VAL A 174 5.18 -10.02 15.03
N TYR A 175 3.87 -9.90 15.21
CA TYR A 175 2.85 -10.68 14.51
C TYR A 175 1.96 -9.75 13.71
N LEU A 176 1.55 -10.18 12.51
CA LEU A 176 0.73 -9.37 11.60
C LEU A 176 -0.28 -10.27 10.90
N GLY A 177 -1.56 -9.98 11.10
CA GLY A 177 -2.66 -10.77 10.54
C GLY A 177 -4.01 -10.06 10.66
N THR A 178 -5.08 -10.83 10.76
CA THR A 178 -6.43 -10.36 11.09
C THR A 178 -6.71 -10.58 12.58
N GLN A 179 -7.85 -10.08 13.07
CA GLN A 179 -8.27 -10.28 14.45
C GLN A 179 -8.30 -11.77 14.86
N ASP A 180 -8.58 -12.67 13.92
CA ASP A 180 -8.79 -14.10 14.17
C ASP A 180 -7.48 -14.90 14.19
N ASN A 181 -6.42 -14.42 13.53
CA ASN A 181 -5.19 -15.19 13.33
C ASN A 181 -3.90 -14.45 13.73
N VAL A 182 -3.98 -13.22 14.24
CA VAL A 182 -2.80 -12.43 14.58
C VAL A 182 -1.83 -13.18 15.50
N ASP A 183 -2.33 -13.96 16.47
CA ASP A 183 -1.49 -14.75 17.37
C ASP A 183 -0.70 -15.89 16.70
N MET A 184 -1.10 -16.31 15.50
CA MET A 184 -0.47 -17.40 14.75
C MET A 184 0.48 -16.90 13.65
N GLU A 185 0.34 -15.65 13.23
CA GLU A 185 1.04 -15.08 12.08
C GLU A 185 2.31 -14.33 12.48
N LEU A 186 3.32 -15.06 12.96
CA LEU A 186 4.62 -14.49 13.30
C LEU A 186 5.28 -13.89 12.06
N VAL A 187 5.72 -12.63 12.16
CA VAL A 187 6.57 -11.96 11.18
C VAL A 187 8.04 -12.22 11.49
N GLY A 188 8.43 -12.09 12.76
CA GLY A 188 9.80 -12.36 13.19
C GLY A 188 10.13 -11.87 14.60
N GLU A 189 11.35 -12.16 15.03
CA GLU A 189 11.96 -11.63 16.26
C GLU A 189 12.94 -10.52 15.90
N TYR A 190 12.84 -9.41 16.61
CA TYR A 190 13.58 -8.18 16.31
C TYR A 190 14.37 -7.68 17.53
N PRO A 191 15.55 -7.08 17.31
CA PRO A 191 16.31 -6.44 18.37
C PRO A 191 15.65 -5.12 18.78
N GLY A 192 15.63 -4.85 20.09
CA GLY A 192 15.31 -3.52 20.60
C GLY A 192 16.55 -2.80 21.11
N ASN A 193 16.41 -2.07 22.20
CA ASN A 193 17.46 -1.28 22.83
C ASN A 193 18.58 -2.16 23.42
N THR A 194 19.83 -1.89 23.01
CA THR A 194 21.05 -2.51 23.55
C THR A 194 21.82 -1.60 24.51
N GLU A 195 21.56 -0.29 24.46
CA GLU A 195 22.18 0.70 25.34
C GLU A 195 21.18 1.22 26.38
N LEU A 196 21.68 1.63 27.55
CA LEU A 196 20.87 2.27 28.58
C LEU A 196 20.36 3.63 28.06
N GLY A 197 19.05 3.78 27.89
CA GLY A 197 18.47 5.05 27.44
C GLY A 197 17.14 4.95 26.71
N TYR A 198 16.59 6.13 26.39
CA TYR A 198 15.23 6.34 25.86
C TYR A 198 15.14 6.30 24.34
N SER A 199 16.27 6.13 23.64
CA SER A 199 16.34 6.26 22.19
C SER A 199 15.51 5.17 21.49
N PRO A 200 14.55 5.52 20.62
CA PRO A 200 13.82 4.54 19.84
C PRO A 200 14.74 3.70 18.95
N VAL A 201 14.44 2.40 18.82
CA VAL A 201 15.10 1.50 17.87
C VAL A 201 14.09 1.07 16.82
N LEU A 202 14.33 1.46 15.56
CA LEU A 202 13.55 1.05 14.40
C LEU A 202 14.04 -0.29 13.86
N SER A 203 13.12 -1.25 13.74
CA SER A 203 13.34 -2.47 12.96
C SER A 203 12.55 -2.43 11.66
N ILE A 204 13.23 -2.69 10.55
CA ILE A 204 12.61 -2.89 9.23
C ILE A 204 12.08 -4.32 9.13
N LEU A 205 10.80 -4.47 8.80
CA LEU A 205 10.16 -5.76 8.60
C LEU A 205 10.32 -6.18 7.14
N ASN A 206 11.16 -7.17 6.85
CA ASN A 206 11.25 -7.75 5.52
C ASN A 206 10.19 -8.85 5.35
N THR A 207 8.95 -8.45 5.10
CA THR A 207 7.80 -9.36 5.00
C THR A 207 6.85 -8.94 3.89
N THR A 208 6.21 -9.92 3.26
CA THR A 208 5.08 -9.71 2.33
C THR A 208 3.73 -9.88 3.01
N LYS A 209 3.71 -10.19 4.32
CA LYS A 209 2.47 -10.34 5.08
C LYS A 209 1.77 -8.99 5.19
N VAL A 210 0.45 -9.03 5.10
CA VAL A 210 -0.44 -7.89 5.28
C VAL A 210 -1.47 -8.24 6.35
N GLY A 211 -1.97 -7.24 7.07
CA GLY A 211 -2.89 -7.48 8.17
C GLY A 211 -3.66 -6.26 8.60
N SER A 212 -4.81 -6.47 9.22
CA SER A 212 -5.58 -5.43 9.91
C SER A 212 -5.28 -5.36 11.41
N HIS A 213 -4.50 -6.32 11.93
CA HIS A 213 -4.08 -6.38 13.32
C HIS A 213 -2.58 -6.65 13.39
N ILE A 214 -1.88 -5.84 14.17
CA ILE A 214 -0.47 -6.04 14.50
C ILE A 214 -0.36 -6.27 16.00
N LYS A 215 0.39 -7.31 16.41
CA LYS A 215 0.69 -7.60 17.80
C LYS A 215 2.19 -7.61 18.02
N ILE A 216 2.64 -6.82 18.99
CA ILE A 216 4.04 -6.65 19.35
C ILE A 216 4.20 -7.18 20.77
N VAL A 217 5.05 -8.18 20.91
CA VAL A 217 5.22 -8.93 22.15
C VAL A 217 6.65 -8.75 22.65
N ARG A 218 6.83 -8.18 23.84
CA ARG A 218 8.15 -8.10 24.48
C ARG A 218 8.59 -9.50 24.90
N LYS A 219 9.84 -9.85 24.61
CA LYS A 219 10.44 -11.11 25.06
C LYS A 219 11.18 -10.87 26.38
N ALA A 220 10.68 -11.47 27.46
CA ALA A 220 11.28 -11.36 28.79
C ALA A 220 12.72 -11.91 28.80
N THR A 221 13.60 -11.31 29.59
CA THR A 221 14.96 -11.83 29.79
C THR A 221 15.03 -12.58 31.11
N SER A 222 15.56 -13.81 31.06
CA SER A 222 15.55 -14.78 32.16
C SER A 222 16.43 -14.41 33.37
N LYS A 223 16.87 -13.16 33.52
CA LYS A 223 17.95 -12.78 34.44
C LYS A 223 17.55 -11.92 35.64
N GLU A 224 16.35 -11.37 35.71
CA GLU A 224 16.00 -10.47 36.83
C GLU A 224 14.75 -10.92 37.59
N LYS A 225 14.88 -10.97 38.92
CA LYS A 225 13.81 -11.31 39.87
C LYS A 225 12.72 -10.23 39.97
N GLU A 226 12.91 -9.10 39.30
CA GLU A 226 11.98 -7.96 39.25
C GLU A 226 11.87 -7.37 37.83
N ASP A 227 11.66 -8.20 36.80
CA ASP A 227 11.52 -7.72 35.42
C ASP A 227 10.21 -6.91 35.25
N LYS A 228 10.33 -5.60 35.46
CA LYS A 228 9.28 -4.64 35.13
C LYS A 228 9.30 -4.42 33.62
N SER A 229 8.18 -4.74 32.98
CA SER A 229 8.07 -4.70 31.53
C SER A 229 7.52 -3.35 31.07
N TYR A 230 8.30 -2.64 30.25
CA TYR A 230 7.96 -1.35 29.64
C TYR A 230 8.12 -1.46 28.14
N MET A 231 7.24 -0.81 27.38
CA MET A 231 7.34 -0.77 25.92
C MET A 231 6.51 0.39 25.38
N ALA A 232 7.04 1.14 24.43
CA ALA A 232 6.25 2.04 23.60
C ALA A 232 6.66 1.86 22.14
N VAL A 233 5.73 2.11 21.22
CA VAL A 233 5.91 1.76 19.81
C VAL A 233 5.45 2.87 18.86
N GLU A 234 6.10 2.91 17.70
CA GLU A 234 5.63 3.59 16.49
C GLU A 234 5.60 2.57 15.35
N ILE A 235 4.57 2.63 14.52
CA ILE A 235 4.35 1.66 13.44
C ILE A 235 4.51 2.37 12.10
N PHE A 236 5.23 1.72 11.20
CA PHE A 236 5.49 2.22 9.87
C PHE A 236 4.88 1.28 8.83
N GLY A 237 4.22 1.85 7.84
CA GLY A 237 3.61 1.08 6.78
C GLY A 237 2.67 1.90 5.93
N LYS A 238 2.00 1.21 5.01
CA LYS A 238 1.00 1.83 4.13
C LYS A 238 -0.28 1.00 4.11
N ARG A 239 -1.40 1.69 3.92
CA ARG A 239 -2.65 1.00 3.58
C ARG A 239 -2.45 0.31 2.23
N LEU A 240 -3.07 -0.85 2.03
CA LEU A 240 -3.15 -1.39 0.68
C LEU A 240 -3.91 -0.36 -0.18
N THR A 241 -5.21 -0.20 0.01
CA THR A 241 -5.96 0.77 -0.81
C THR A 241 -5.99 2.18 -0.22
N CYS A 242 -5.51 3.18 -0.95
CA CYS A 242 -5.59 4.60 -0.58
C CYS A 242 -6.35 5.40 -1.64
N GLY A 243 -6.97 6.51 -1.24
CA GLY A 243 -8.05 7.15 -2.01
C GLY A 243 -7.77 8.58 -2.46
N ASP A 244 -6.53 9.08 -2.36
CA ASP A 244 -6.24 10.43 -2.81
C ASP A 244 -6.23 10.48 -4.34
N VAL A 245 -6.78 11.56 -4.90
CA VAL A 245 -6.74 11.80 -6.34
C VAL A 245 -5.32 12.22 -6.72
N PHE A 246 -4.71 11.54 -7.70
CA PHE A 246 -3.39 11.95 -8.21
C PHE A 246 -3.50 13.13 -9.16
N ILE A 247 -2.65 14.13 -8.92
CA ILE A 247 -2.31 15.17 -9.90
C ILE A 247 -0.99 14.76 -10.58
N PRO A 248 -1.02 14.31 -11.84
CA PRO A 248 0.16 13.81 -12.52
C PRO A 248 1.10 14.94 -12.91
N ALA A 249 2.37 14.60 -13.02
CA ALA A 249 3.43 15.51 -13.38
C ALA A 249 3.45 15.83 -14.87
N LEU A 250 3.17 14.79 -15.67
CA LEU A 250 3.21 14.81 -17.12
C LEU A 250 2.25 13.75 -17.65
N ALA A 251 1.74 13.97 -18.86
CA ALA A 251 1.09 12.92 -19.63
C ALA A 251 1.51 12.99 -21.10
N GLU A 252 1.49 11.83 -21.74
CA GLU A 252 1.71 11.65 -23.16
C GLU A 252 0.54 10.85 -23.72
N MET A 253 0.00 11.26 -24.86
CA MET A 253 -1.15 10.62 -25.48
C MET A 253 -0.86 10.41 -26.97
N SER A 254 -1.43 9.36 -27.57
CA SER A 254 -1.20 9.04 -28.98
C SER A 254 -1.83 10.04 -29.98
N SER A 255 -2.56 11.05 -29.51
CA SER A 255 -3.22 12.05 -30.35
C SER A 255 -2.27 13.12 -30.90
N THR A 256 -2.44 13.54 -32.16
CA THR A 256 -1.65 14.63 -32.79
C THR A 256 -2.13 16.05 -32.45
N VAL A 257 -3.23 16.18 -31.70
CA VAL A 257 -3.72 17.47 -31.19
C VAL A 257 -3.07 17.69 -29.82
N ASN A 258 -2.65 18.93 -29.52
CA ASN A 258 -2.15 19.29 -28.19
C ASN A 258 -3.27 19.09 -27.15
N PHE A 259 -3.30 17.91 -26.58
CA PHE A 259 -4.23 17.49 -25.54
C PHE A 259 -3.45 17.40 -24.24
N THR A 260 -3.93 18.04 -23.20
CA THR A 260 -3.30 17.94 -21.87
C THR A 260 -3.99 16.85 -21.07
N ILE A 261 -3.34 16.39 -20.01
CA ILE A 261 -4.00 15.49 -19.06
C ILE A 261 -5.22 16.13 -18.39
N MET A 262 -5.22 17.46 -18.25
CA MET A 262 -6.35 18.19 -17.67
C MET A 262 -7.61 18.06 -18.54
N ASP A 263 -7.43 17.88 -19.85
CA ASP A 263 -8.53 17.69 -20.79
C ASP A 263 -9.09 16.25 -20.76
N ALA A 264 -8.36 15.32 -20.14
CA ALA A 264 -8.76 13.93 -19.94
C ALA A 264 -9.24 13.66 -18.50
N TYR A 265 -9.33 14.66 -17.63
CA TYR A 265 -9.87 14.47 -16.29
C TYR A 265 -11.40 14.33 -16.27
N ILE A 266 -11.91 13.65 -15.25
CA ILE A 266 -13.34 13.36 -15.10
C ILE A 266 -14.21 14.63 -15.03
N ASP A 267 -13.69 15.68 -14.42
CA ASP A 267 -14.34 16.99 -14.26
C ASP A 267 -14.06 17.96 -15.42
N SER A 268 -13.27 17.53 -16.40
CA SER A 268 -12.91 18.35 -17.55
C SER A 268 -14.10 18.59 -18.46
N PRO A 269 -14.27 19.82 -19.00
CA PRO A 269 -15.24 20.07 -20.07
C PRO A 269 -14.80 19.47 -21.42
N PHE A 270 -13.55 19.00 -21.51
CA PHE A 270 -12.97 18.36 -22.69
C PHE A 270 -12.86 16.84 -22.46
N THR A 271 -12.61 16.08 -23.52
CA THR A 271 -12.42 14.62 -23.43
C THR A 271 -11.36 14.18 -24.42
N TRP A 272 -10.40 13.36 -23.97
CA TRP A 272 -9.39 12.84 -24.88
C TRP A 272 -10.03 11.84 -25.83
N CYS A 273 -9.76 11.97 -27.12
CA CYS A 273 -10.16 11.00 -28.12
C CYS A 273 -8.98 10.60 -29.00
N ALA A 274 -8.83 9.30 -29.23
CA ALA A 274 -7.89 8.76 -30.21
C ALA A 274 -8.29 9.17 -31.62
N LEU A 275 -7.31 9.37 -32.51
CA LEU A 275 -7.61 9.64 -33.91
C LEU A 275 -8.28 8.43 -34.57
N SER A 276 -9.15 8.68 -35.56
CA SER A 276 -9.87 7.61 -36.26
C SER A 276 -8.96 6.62 -37.02
N ASN A 277 -7.70 6.98 -37.29
CA ASN A 277 -6.69 6.13 -37.91
C ASN A 277 -5.60 5.64 -36.93
N ASP A 278 -5.74 5.93 -35.64
CA ASP A 278 -4.82 5.44 -34.61
C ASP A 278 -5.12 3.97 -34.33
N THR A 279 -4.19 3.10 -34.72
CA THR A 279 -4.32 1.64 -34.55
C THR A 279 -3.84 1.16 -33.18
N LYS A 280 -3.16 2.01 -32.41
CA LYS A 280 -2.60 1.67 -31.09
C LYS A 280 -2.78 2.83 -30.11
N PRO A 281 -4.03 3.23 -29.82
CA PRO A 281 -4.28 4.38 -28.97
C PRO A 281 -3.80 4.16 -27.54
N TYR A 282 -3.29 5.22 -26.92
CA TYR A 282 -2.84 5.17 -25.54
C TYR A 282 -2.89 6.51 -24.82
N ILE A 283 -3.04 6.43 -23.51
CA ILE A 283 -2.77 7.52 -22.57
C ILE A 283 -1.66 7.03 -21.63
N ILE A 284 -0.60 7.81 -21.49
CA ILE A 284 0.48 7.61 -20.53
C ILE A 284 0.42 8.73 -19.51
N ILE A 285 0.50 8.35 -18.24
CA ILE A 285 0.55 9.28 -17.11
C ILE A 285 1.86 9.03 -16.36
N GLU A 286 2.66 10.07 -16.18
CA GLU A 286 3.85 10.07 -15.32
C GLU A 286 3.55 10.76 -13.99
N LEU A 287 3.85 10.07 -12.90
CA LEU A 287 3.74 10.56 -11.53
C LEU A 287 5.08 11.16 -11.09
N ASN A 288 5.03 12.14 -10.17
CA ASN A 288 6.24 12.80 -9.67
C ASN A 288 7.12 11.89 -8.81
N GLN A 289 6.53 10.86 -8.22
CA GLN A 289 7.21 9.87 -7.40
C GLN A 289 6.46 8.54 -7.49
N VAL A 290 7.10 7.46 -7.00
CA VAL A 290 6.46 6.14 -6.95
C VAL A 290 5.24 6.21 -6.04
N SER A 291 4.10 5.80 -6.58
CA SER A 291 2.82 5.86 -5.90
C SER A 291 2.10 4.53 -5.98
N ALA A 292 1.36 4.20 -4.92
CA ALA A 292 0.47 3.06 -4.86
C ALA A 292 -0.88 3.45 -5.47
N ILE A 293 -1.09 3.12 -6.75
CA ILE A 293 -2.35 3.36 -7.46
C ILE A 293 -3.36 2.32 -7.02
N SER A 294 -4.45 2.75 -6.39
CA SER A 294 -5.48 1.89 -5.81
C SER A 294 -6.74 1.79 -6.67
N GLY A 295 -6.90 2.67 -7.65
CA GLY A 295 -8.01 2.59 -8.58
C GLY A 295 -7.96 3.63 -9.69
N ILE A 296 -8.91 3.51 -10.60
CA ILE A 296 -9.14 4.41 -11.72
C ILE A 296 -10.64 4.62 -11.89
N ASN A 297 -11.07 5.85 -12.16
CA ASN A 297 -12.38 6.09 -12.74
C ASN A 297 -12.26 6.32 -14.24
N VAL A 298 -13.32 5.99 -14.97
CA VAL A 298 -13.38 6.09 -16.42
C VAL A 298 -14.74 6.63 -16.84
N GLN A 299 -14.76 7.53 -17.82
CA GLN A 299 -15.96 8.08 -18.46
C GLN A 299 -15.72 8.28 -19.96
N GLY A 300 -16.80 8.29 -20.74
CA GLY A 300 -16.77 8.68 -22.15
C GLY A 300 -16.75 10.20 -22.34
N ASP A 301 -16.89 10.62 -23.59
CA ASP A 301 -17.13 12.03 -23.92
C ASP A 301 -18.57 12.38 -23.57
N SER A 302 -18.83 13.27 -22.62
CA SER A 302 -20.22 13.62 -22.29
C SER A 302 -20.89 14.50 -23.34
N ASN A 303 -20.11 15.10 -24.26
CA ASN A 303 -20.61 15.99 -25.29
C ASN A 303 -20.90 15.25 -26.60
N ASN A 304 -20.24 14.11 -26.84
CA ASN A 304 -20.43 13.26 -28.01
C ASN A 304 -20.65 11.82 -27.56
N ASP A 305 -21.52 11.07 -28.21
CA ASP A 305 -21.87 9.70 -27.80
C ASP A 305 -20.74 8.66 -28.07
N SER A 306 -19.52 8.92 -27.59
CA SER A 306 -18.30 8.17 -27.86
C SER A 306 -17.60 7.79 -26.56
N TRP A 307 -17.18 6.52 -26.46
CA TRP A 307 -16.57 5.96 -25.26
C TRP A 307 -15.80 4.68 -25.55
N VAL A 308 -15.17 4.15 -24.51
CA VAL A 308 -14.44 2.88 -24.52
C VAL A 308 -15.13 1.89 -23.58
N THR A 309 -15.42 0.69 -24.08
CA THR A 309 -16.11 -0.38 -23.32
C THR A 309 -15.15 -1.34 -22.64
N THR A 310 -13.91 -1.44 -23.10
CA THR A 310 -12.83 -2.18 -22.42
C THR A 310 -11.49 -1.52 -22.65
N TYR A 311 -10.62 -1.61 -21.65
CA TYR A 311 -9.26 -1.08 -21.70
C TYR A 311 -8.32 -2.02 -20.95
N ARG A 312 -7.02 -1.91 -21.21
CA ARG A 312 -5.97 -2.57 -20.42
C ARG A 312 -5.01 -1.56 -19.85
N ILE A 313 -4.35 -1.93 -18.76
CA ILE A 313 -3.35 -1.10 -18.07
C ILE A 313 -1.99 -1.79 -18.14
N SER A 314 -0.93 -1.00 -18.33
CA SER A 314 0.46 -1.38 -18.09
C SER A 314 1.11 -0.34 -17.19
N TYR A 315 2.15 -0.69 -16.44
CA TYR A 315 2.78 0.21 -15.50
C TYR A 315 4.27 -0.04 -15.32
N GLY A 316 4.97 0.90 -14.70
CA GLY A 316 6.41 0.79 -14.50
C GLY A 316 6.95 1.71 -13.42
N LEU A 317 8.02 1.26 -12.78
CA LEU A 317 8.77 2.00 -11.76
C LEU A 317 9.92 2.85 -12.33
N VAL A 318 10.21 2.72 -13.63
CA VAL A 318 11.34 3.39 -14.31
C VAL A 318 10.85 4.03 -15.60
N LYS A 319 11.25 5.29 -15.87
CA LYS A 319 10.84 6.07 -17.06
C LYS A 319 10.96 5.33 -18.40
N ASN A 320 11.89 4.37 -18.52
CA ASN A 320 12.22 3.67 -19.78
C ASN A 320 11.99 2.14 -19.76
N LYS A 321 11.30 1.58 -18.76
CA LYS A 321 10.91 0.14 -18.76
C LYS A 321 9.46 0.02 -18.30
N MET A 322 8.55 -0.06 -19.26
CA MET A 322 7.14 -0.33 -19.00
C MET A 322 6.95 -1.84 -18.96
N LYS A 323 6.46 -2.39 -17.84
CA LYS A 323 6.02 -3.78 -17.77
C LYS A 323 4.53 -3.80 -18.12
N ASP A 324 4.14 -4.67 -19.03
CA ASP A 324 2.75 -5.07 -19.14
C ASP A 324 2.50 -6.03 -17.98
N ASP A 325 1.71 -5.59 -17.01
CA ASP A 325 1.45 -6.36 -15.81
C ASP A 325 0.30 -7.33 -16.00
N LYS A 326 0.50 -8.52 -15.43
CA LYS A 326 -0.42 -9.65 -15.47
C LYS A 326 -1.75 -9.28 -14.85
#